data_AF-A0A329ZLE5-F1
#
_entry.id   AF-A0A329ZLE5-F1
#
_cell.length_a   1.000
_cell.length_b   1.000
_cell.length_c   1.000
_cell.angle_alpha   90.00
_cell.angle_beta   90.00
_cell.angle_gamma   90.00
#
_symmetry.space_group_name_H-M   'P 1'
#
loop_
_entity.id
_entity.type
_entity.pdbx_description
1 polymer ?
#
loop_
_entity_poly.entity_id
_entity_poly.type
_entity_poly.pdbx_seq_one_letter_code
_entity_poly.pdbx_strand_id
1 'polypeptide(L)'
;MKEDASIWDERYKNKNITPTSPSMLLVKFTPLLLSMKNRGATKALDIACGNGRNSKFLAQLGFEVEALDISSVALEFLKDFARIDAQLVDLDTFVLNKNYDVIADFYFLDRNLFVQIKNCLNPNGLFFYESFAQAPDGFFPLQTTSISLNRTLRDGEIRKEFSGFNVLCDEHKCIFRANTPHCVQMFVAQKI
;
A
#
# COMPACT_ATOMS: atom_id res chain seq x y z
N MET A 1 12.87 -15.02 -2.13
CA MET A 1 13.82 -14.75 -1.02
C MET A 1 15.07 -13.94 -1.45
N LYS A 2 16.22 -14.52 -1.83
CA LYS A 2 17.41 -13.72 -2.22
C LYS A 2 17.27 -13.01 -3.57
N GLU A 3 16.52 -13.60 -4.49
CA GLU A 3 16.30 -13.05 -5.83
C GLU A 3 15.41 -11.80 -5.79
N ASP A 4 14.29 -11.83 -5.06
CA ASP A 4 13.39 -10.67 -4.93
C ASP A 4 14.08 -9.48 -4.25
N ALA A 5 14.79 -9.72 -3.13
CA ALA A 5 15.56 -8.69 -2.45
C ALA A 5 16.57 -8.02 -3.39
N SER A 6 17.33 -8.81 -4.17
CA SER A 6 18.30 -8.27 -5.13
C SER A 6 17.63 -7.46 -6.26
N ILE A 7 16.48 -7.90 -6.76
CA ILE A 7 15.72 -7.19 -7.80
C ILE A 7 15.26 -5.82 -7.29
N TRP A 8 14.72 -5.78 -6.07
CA TRP A 8 14.24 -4.53 -5.48
C TRP A 8 15.39 -3.61 -5.06
N ASP A 9 16.47 -4.15 -4.51
CA ASP A 9 17.68 -3.38 -4.19
C ASP A 9 18.25 -2.68 -5.43
N GLU A 10 18.39 -3.39 -6.56
CA GLU A 10 18.82 -2.78 -7.82
C GLU A 10 17.88 -1.67 -8.30
N ARG A 11 16.56 -1.88 -8.16
CA ARG A 11 15.57 -0.86 -8.49
C ARG A 11 15.73 0.41 -7.64
N TYR A 12 15.96 0.28 -6.34
CA TYR A 12 16.12 1.43 -5.43
C TYR A 12 17.49 2.10 -5.52
N LYS A 13 18.54 1.40 -5.96
CA LYS A 13 19.82 2.03 -6.34
C LYS A 13 19.63 3.05 -7.46
N ASN A 14 18.71 2.79 -8.39
CA ASN A 14 18.35 3.73 -9.46
C ASN A 14 17.28 4.73 -9.01
N LYS A 15 17.72 5.75 -8.24
CA LYS A 15 16.88 6.75 -7.55
C LYS A 15 15.89 7.53 -8.44
N ASN A 16 16.07 7.53 -9.76
CA ASN A 16 15.25 8.32 -10.69
C ASN A 16 13.90 7.66 -11.06
N ILE A 17 13.65 6.43 -10.60
CA ILE A 17 12.51 5.62 -11.07
C ILE A 17 11.36 5.56 -10.04
N THR A 18 11.63 5.88 -8.77
CA THR A 18 10.66 5.69 -7.68
C THR A 18 10.00 7.02 -7.26
N PRO A 19 8.65 7.08 -7.21
CA PRO A 19 7.97 8.27 -6.71
C PRO A 19 8.37 8.60 -5.27
N THR A 20 8.57 9.89 -4.97
CA THR A 20 8.93 10.38 -3.64
C THR A 20 7.78 11.07 -2.92
N SER A 21 6.77 11.56 -3.66
CA SER A 21 5.55 12.11 -3.09
C SER A 21 4.61 11.01 -2.59
N PRO A 22 3.83 11.24 -1.51
CA PRO A 22 2.87 10.27 -1.01
C PRO A 22 1.79 9.94 -2.05
N SER A 23 1.08 8.83 -1.86
CA SER A 23 -0.08 8.53 -2.68
C SER A 23 -1.15 9.62 -2.54
N MET A 24 -1.72 10.03 -3.67
CA MET A 24 -2.88 10.92 -3.70
C MET A 24 -4.09 10.35 -2.95
N LEU A 25 -4.19 9.02 -2.81
CA LEU A 25 -5.24 8.39 -2.01
C LEU A 25 -5.09 8.74 -0.52
N LEU A 26 -3.88 8.66 0.04
CA LEU A 26 -3.62 9.11 1.41
C LEU A 26 -3.87 10.61 1.57
N VAL A 27 -3.42 11.42 0.61
CA VAL A 27 -3.63 12.88 0.61
C VAL A 27 -5.13 13.22 0.61
N LYS A 28 -5.94 12.56 -0.25
CA LYS A 28 -7.41 12.74 -0.34
C LYS A 28 -8.09 12.47 1.01
N PHE A 29 -7.61 11.49 1.76
CA PHE A 29 -8.18 11.07 3.05
C PHE A 29 -7.50 11.70 4.27
N THR A 30 -6.62 12.69 4.09
CA THR A 30 -5.95 13.40 5.20
C THR A 30 -6.91 13.91 6.28
N PRO A 31 -8.06 14.54 5.96
CA PRO A 31 -8.99 15.00 7.00
C PRO A 31 -9.50 13.87 7.91
N LEU A 32 -9.75 12.68 7.34
CA LEU A 32 -10.18 11.52 8.09
C LEU A 32 -9.05 10.94 8.96
N LEU A 33 -7.83 10.86 8.42
CA LEU A 33 -6.64 10.43 9.16
C LEU A 33 -6.37 11.34 10.36
N LEU A 34 -6.46 12.66 10.18
CA LEU A 34 -6.31 13.63 11.28
C LEU A 34 -7.45 13.51 12.30
N SER A 35 -8.70 13.28 11.87
CA SER A 35 -9.82 13.03 12.78
C SER A 35 -9.63 11.76 13.61
N MET A 36 -9.12 10.67 13.03
CA MET A 36 -8.76 9.46 13.76
C MET A 36 -7.64 9.74 14.77
N LYS A 37 -6.60 10.47 14.34
CA LYS A 37 -5.47 10.84 15.19
C LYS A 37 -5.93 11.64 16.41
N ASN A 38 -6.80 12.62 16.21
CA ASN A 38 -7.39 13.43 17.28
C ASN A 38 -8.27 12.61 18.24
N ARG A 39 -8.78 11.47 17.81
CA ARG A 39 -9.53 10.50 18.63
C ARG A 39 -8.65 9.42 19.27
N GLY A 40 -7.33 9.54 19.15
CA GLY A 40 -6.38 8.66 19.82
C GLY A 40 -5.82 7.52 18.95
N ALA A 41 -6.13 7.47 17.65
CA ALA A 41 -5.44 6.56 16.73
C ALA A 41 -3.95 6.93 16.67
N THR A 42 -3.06 5.95 16.78
CA THR A 42 -1.62 6.19 16.85
C THR A 42 -0.79 5.29 15.97
N LYS A 43 -1.23 4.06 15.67
CA LYS A 43 -0.39 3.06 15.01
C LYS A 43 -0.72 2.92 13.54
N ALA A 44 0.31 3.00 12.70
CA ALA A 44 0.19 2.73 11.27
C ALA A 44 1.16 1.63 10.83
N LEU A 45 0.76 0.86 9.83
CA LEU A 45 1.59 -0.11 9.11
C LEU A 45 1.68 0.30 7.65
N ASP A 46 2.89 0.31 7.09
CA ASP A 46 3.15 0.48 5.65
C ASP A 46 3.80 -0.81 5.12
N ILE A 47 3.02 -1.61 4.39
CA ILE A 47 3.42 -2.90 3.82
C ILE A 47 4.10 -2.66 2.47
N ALA A 48 5.26 -3.29 2.26
CA ALA A 48 6.09 -3.09 1.08
C ALA A 48 6.37 -1.58 0.85
N CYS A 49 6.87 -0.93 1.91
CA CYS A 49 6.91 0.52 2.05
C CYS A 49 7.86 1.21 1.05
N GLY A 50 8.80 0.46 0.46
CA GLY A 50 9.78 0.95 -0.47
C GLY A 50 10.65 2.05 0.12
N ASN A 51 10.75 3.19 -0.58
CA ASN A 51 11.47 4.38 -0.09
C ASN A 51 10.71 5.13 1.04
N GLY A 52 9.58 4.57 1.47
CA GLY A 52 8.68 5.03 2.53
C GLY A 52 8.04 6.38 2.27
N ARG A 53 7.73 6.72 1.02
CA ARG A 53 6.99 7.96 0.68
C ARG A 53 5.67 8.08 1.46
N ASN A 54 4.98 6.96 1.67
CA ASN A 54 3.74 6.90 2.43
C ASN A 54 4.01 6.85 3.93
N SER A 55 5.01 6.06 4.36
CA SER A 55 5.47 6.01 5.76
C SER A 55 5.79 7.40 6.30
N LYS A 56 6.59 8.18 5.57
CA LYS A 56 6.98 9.56 5.92
C LYS A 56 5.77 10.48 6.06
N PHE A 57 4.82 10.36 5.14
CA PHE A 57 3.60 11.15 5.19
C PHE A 57 2.74 10.82 6.40
N LEU A 58 2.53 9.54 6.71
CA LEU A 58 1.79 9.11 7.90
C LEU A 58 2.50 9.54 9.20
N ALA A 59 3.82 9.43 9.25
CA ALA A 59 4.62 9.90 10.38
C ALA A 59 4.52 11.42 10.57
N GLN A 60 4.49 12.20 9.49
CA GLN A 60 4.26 13.65 9.54
C GLN A 60 2.86 14.02 10.04
N LEU A 61 1.86 13.16 9.85
CA LEU A 61 0.53 13.30 10.46
C LEU A 61 0.51 12.85 11.94
N GLY A 62 1.64 12.39 12.47
CA GLY A 62 1.82 12.03 13.88
C GLY A 62 1.55 10.57 14.23
N PHE A 63 1.40 9.68 13.24
CA PHE A 63 1.33 8.24 13.48
C PHE A 63 2.71 7.66 13.81
N GLU A 64 2.75 6.64 14.65
CA GLU A 64 3.90 5.75 14.83
C GLU A 64 3.79 4.66 13.75
N VAL A 65 4.69 4.69 12.78
CA VAL A 65 4.63 3.87 11.57
C VAL A 65 5.62 2.72 11.68
N GLU A 66 5.12 1.50 11.55
CA GLU A 66 5.94 0.33 11.24
C GLU A 66 5.99 0.19 9.71
N ALA A 67 7.19 0.21 9.14
CA ALA A 67 7.40 0.22 7.70
C ALA A 67 8.18 -1.05 7.31
N LEU A 68 7.55 -1.91 6.49
CA LEU A 68 8.04 -3.24 6.16
C LEU A 68 8.50 -3.28 4.70
N ASP A 69 9.73 -3.70 4.43
CA ASP A 69 10.19 -3.97 3.06
C ASP A 69 11.29 -5.03 3.01
N ILE A 70 11.42 -5.69 1.86
CA ILE A 70 12.47 -6.69 1.60
C ILE A 70 13.78 -6.06 1.14
N SER A 71 13.74 -4.80 0.67
CA SER A 71 14.89 -4.09 0.14
C SER A 71 15.59 -3.27 1.23
N SER A 72 16.77 -3.73 1.64
CA SER A 72 17.64 -2.99 2.55
C SER A 72 18.00 -1.60 1.99
N VAL A 73 18.18 -1.48 0.67
CA VAL A 73 18.48 -0.20 -0.01
C VAL A 73 17.30 0.77 0.10
N ALA A 74 16.06 0.27 0.05
CA ALA A 74 14.87 1.10 0.20
C ALA A 74 14.72 1.63 1.63
N LEU A 75 15.02 0.79 2.62
CA LEU A 75 14.91 1.15 4.04
C LEU A 75 15.95 2.20 4.46
N GLU A 76 17.10 2.30 3.79
CA GLU A 76 18.06 3.39 4.04
C GLU A 76 17.45 4.79 3.82
N PHE A 77 16.39 4.92 3.00
CA PHE A 77 15.68 6.19 2.84
C PHE A 77 14.84 6.59 4.06
N LEU A 78 14.58 5.66 4.97
CA LEU A 78 13.78 5.87 6.18
C LEU A 78 14.63 6.02 7.43
N LYS A 79 15.95 5.81 7.31
CA LYS A 79 16.89 5.95 8.41
C LYS A 79 16.77 7.33 9.05
N ASP A 80 16.77 7.35 10.38
CA ASP A 80 16.68 8.54 11.23
C ASP A 80 15.38 9.36 11.08
N PHE A 81 14.35 8.83 10.40
CA PHE A 81 13.05 9.50 10.32
C PHE A 81 12.25 9.24 11.60
N ALA A 82 11.91 10.30 12.32
CA ALA A 82 11.15 10.20 13.57
C ALA A 82 9.79 9.50 13.36
N ARG A 83 9.40 8.66 14.32
CA ARG A 83 8.14 7.89 14.33
C ARG A 83 8.04 6.82 13.24
N ILE A 84 9.15 6.44 12.60
CA ILE A 84 9.21 5.31 11.67
C ILE A 84 10.12 4.24 12.26
N ASP A 85 9.55 3.06 12.46
CA ASP A 85 10.28 1.82 12.73
C ASP A 85 10.35 1.02 11.42
N ALA A 86 11.49 1.08 10.74
CA ALA A 86 11.72 0.44 9.45
C ALA A 86 12.34 -0.95 9.64
N GLN A 87 11.67 -1.99 9.14
CA GLN A 87 12.10 -3.38 9.33
C GLN A 87 12.31 -4.10 8.00
N LEU A 88 13.47 -4.73 7.89
CA LEU A 88 13.82 -5.60 6.77
C LEU A 88 13.11 -6.94 6.93
N VAL A 89 12.10 -7.20 6.12
CA VAL A 89 11.26 -8.39 6.22
C VAL A 89 10.97 -9.02 4.86
N ASP A 90 10.86 -10.34 4.83
CA ASP A 90 10.31 -11.07 3.69
C ASP A 90 8.84 -11.37 3.96
N LEU A 91 7.95 -10.65 3.26
CA LEU A 91 6.49 -10.76 3.43
C LEU A 91 5.93 -12.15 3.05
N ASP A 92 6.67 -12.98 2.30
CA ASP A 92 6.26 -14.36 2.01
C ASP A 92 6.27 -15.24 3.28
N THR A 93 7.05 -14.86 4.30
CA THR A 93 7.22 -15.61 5.55
C THR A 93 6.87 -14.81 6.79
N PHE A 94 6.83 -13.49 6.68
CA PHE A 94 6.51 -12.60 7.80
C PHE A 94 5.02 -12.68 8.15
N VAL A 95 4.73 -12.71 9.44
CA VAL A 95 3.36 -12.79 9.96
C VAL A 95 3.05 -11.51 10.72
N LEU A 96 2.00 -10.80 10.28
CA LEU A 96 1.50 -9.62 10.98
C LEU A 96 0.90 -10.07 12.31
N ASN A 97 1.37 -9.49 13.42
CA ASN A 97 1.01 -9.92 14.78
C ASN A 97 0.66 -8.77 15.74
N LYS A 98 0.61 -7.53 15.24
CA LYS A 98 0.20 -6.34 16.00
C LYS A 98 -1.10 -5.79 15.44
N ASN A 99 -1.72 -4.91 16.23
CA ASN A 99 -2.91 -4.18 15.78
C ASN A 99 -2.57 -2.75 15.38
N TYR A 100 -3.21 -2.26 14.32
CA TYR A 100 -2.99 -0.95 13.72
C TYR A 100 -4.31 -0.20 13.49
N ASP A 101 -4.23 1.12 13.56
CA ASP A 101 -5.35 2.01 13.24
C ASP A 101 -5.39 2.32 11.73
N VAL A 102 -4.22 2.29 11.08
CA VAL A 102 -4.07 2.50 9.63
C VAL A 102 -3.15 1.42 9.07
N ILE A 103 -3.58 0.74 8.02
CA ILE A 103 -2.70 -0.14 7.23
C ILE A 103 -2.69 0.39 5.80
N ALA A 104 -1.49 0.59 5.25
CA ALA A 104 -1.23 1.04 3.89
C ALA A 104 -0.49 -0.05 3.12
N ASP A 105 -0.95 -0.35 1.91
CA ASP A 105 -0.29 -1.25 0.96
C ASP A 105 -0.46 -0.69 -0.46
N PHE A 106 0.65 -0.31 -1.09
CA PHE A 106 0.65 0.38 -2.37
C PHE A 106 1.59 -0.31 -3.37
N TYR A 107 1.02 -0.78 -4.47
CA TYR A 107 1.69 -1.49 -5.57
C TYR A 107 2.33 -2.82 -5.17
N PHE A 108 1.85 -3.43 -4.08
CA PHE A 108 2.14 -4.79 -3.69
C PHE A 108 0.85 -5.63 -3.67
N LEU A 109 0.93 -6.89 -4.06
CA LEU A 109 -0.21 -7.79 -4.11
C LEU A 109 0.23 -9.16 -3.63
N ASP A 110 -0.09 -9.43 -2.36
CA ASP A 110 -0.14 -10.78 -1.81
C ASP A 110 -1.53 -11.01 -1.20
N ARG A 111 -2.24 -11.98 -1.79
CA ARG A 111 -3.60 -12.33 -1.37
C ARG A 111 -3.62 -12.97 0.02
N ASN A 112 -2.53 -13.60 0.44
CA ASN A 112 -2.42 -14.20 1.76
C ASN A 112 -2.40 -13.15 2.88
N LEU A 113 -1.99 -11.91 2.57
CA LEU A 113 -2.00 -10.82 3.54
C LEU A 113 -3.40 -10.29 3.83
N PHE A 114 -4.39 -10.46 2.95
CA PHE A 114 -5.73 -9.88 3.18
C PHE A 114 -6.37 -10.38 4.48
N VAL A 115 -6.23 -11.66 4.81
CA VAL A 115 -6.73 -12.21 6.08
C VAL A 115 -5.99 -11.60 7.26
N GLN A 116 -4.67 -11.46 7.16
CA GLN A 116 -3.84 -10.88 8.22
C GLN A 116 -4.16 -9.40 8.44
N ILE A 117 -4.28 -8.61 7.36
CA ILE A 117 -4.67 -7.19 7.38
C ILE A 117 -6.03 -7.03 8.08
N LYS A 118 -7.02 -7.85 7.73
CA LYS A 118 -8.34 -7.83 8.37
C LYS A 118 -8.25 -8.08 9.88
N ASN A 119 -7.39 -9.02 10.31
CA ASN A 119 -7.22 -9.36 11.71
C ASN A 119 -6.45 -8.28 12.48
N CYS A 120 -5.41 -7.72 11.89
CA CYS A 120 -4.54 -6.69 12.48
C CYS A 120 -5.15 -5.29 12.48
N LEU A 121 -6.24 -5.02 11.75
CA LEU A 121 -6.94 -3.74 11.87
C LEU A 121 -7.71 -3.67 13.19
N ASN A 122 -7.54 -2.58 13.92
CA ASN A 122 -8.41 -2.21 15.02
C ASN A 122 -9.85 -1.93 14.52
N PRO A 123 -10.87 -2.04 15.38
CA PRO A 123 -12.20 -1.51 15.08
C PRO A 123 -12.11 -0.03 14.67
N ASN A 124 -12.86 0.38 13.64
CA ASN A 124 -12.78 1.69 12.97
C ASN A 124 -11.44 2.00 12.26
N GLY A 125 -10.50 1.05 12.21
CA GLY A 125 -9.23 1.18 11.50
C GLY A 125 -9.43 1.25 9.99
N LEU A 126 -8.51 1.92 9.29
CA LEU A 126 -8.55 2.11 7.84
C LEU A 126 -7.50 1.27 7.13
N PHE A 127 -7.94 0.62 6.05
CA PHE A 127 -7.08 0.01 5.06
C PHE A 127 -7.01 0.90 3.82
N PHE A 128 -5.80 1.28 3.43
CA PHE A 128 -5.50 1.99 2.18
C PHE A 128 -4.78 1.04 1.24
N TYR A 129 -5.32 0.88 0.03
CA TYR A 129 -4.81 -0.04 -0.94
C TYR A 129 -4.76 0.57 -2.35
N GLU A 130 -3.62 0.42 -3.02
CA GLU A 130 -3.54 0.57 -4.48
C GLU A 130 -2.80 -0.60 -5.08
N SER A 131 -3.31 -1.17 -6.16
CA SER A 131 -2.53 -2.13 -6.94
C SER A 131 -2.97 -2.18 -8.39
N PHE A 132 -2.11 -2.76 -9.23
CA PHE A 132 -2.48 -3.02 -10.61
C PHE A 132 -3.70 -3.92 -10.66
N ALA A 133 -4.65 -3.58 -11.52
CA ALA A 133 -5.88 -4.31 -11.68
C ALA A 133 -6.10 -4.66 -13.15
N GLN A 134 -6.91 -5.68 -13.37
CA GLN A 134 -7.51 -5.93 -14.66
C GLN A 134 -8.45 -4.75 -14.96
N ALA A 135 -8.28 -4.15 -16.13
CA ALA A 135 -9.15 -3.05 -16.53
C ALA A 135 -10.59 -3.56 -16.68
N PRO A 136 -11.58 -2.88 -16.07
CA PRO A 136 -12.97 -3.11 -16.39
C PRO A 136 -13.26 -2.91 -17.88
N ASP A 137 -14.33 -3.51 -18.38
CA ASP A 137 -14.75 -3.35 -19.77
C ASP A 137 -14.93 -1.87 -20.12
N GLY A 138 -14.33 -1.46 -21.24
CA GLY A 138 -14.38 -0.07 -21.72
C GLY A 138 -13.51 0.93 -20.95
N PHE A 139 -12.71 0.50 -19.97
CA PHE A 139 -11.83 1.39 -19.20
C PHE A 139 -10.71 2.01 -20.06
N PHE A 140 -10.21 1.28 -21.06
CA PHE A 140 -9.25 1.79 -22.03
C PHE A 140 -9.86 1.94 -23.42
N PRO A 141 -9.49 2.99 -24.18
CA PRO A 141 -9.97 3.18 -25.55
C PRO A 141 -9.38 2.15 -26.54
N LEU A 142 -8.32 1.43 -26.17
CA LEU A 142 -7.67 0.37 -26.95
C LEU A 142 -7.25 -0.77 -26.01
N GLN A 143 -7.14 -2.01 -26.52
CA GLN A 143 -6.62 -3.13 -25.75
C GLN A 143 -5.19 -2.83 -25.25
N THR A 144 -4.99 -2.83 -23.95
CA THR A 144 -3.69 -2.57 -23.33
C THR A 144 -2.96 -3.86 -23.02
N THR A 145 -1.63 -3.79 -22.97
CA THR A 145 -0.79 -4.92 -22.59
C THR A 145 -1.10 -5.36 -21.14
N SER A 146 -1.33 -6.65 -20.97
CA SER A 146 -1.61 -7.26 -19.68
C SER A 146 -0.30 -7.39 -18.89
N ILE A 147 -0.21 -6.70 -17.76
CA ILE A 147 0.62 -7.18 -16.65
C ILE A 147 0.17 -8.62 -16.36
N SER A 148 1.11 -9.51 -16.07
CA SER A 148 0.81 -10.92 -15.77
C SER A 148 -0.37 -11.04 -14.81
N LEU A 149 -1.36 -11.88 -15.15
CA LEU A 149 -2.64 -11.98 -14.43
C LEU A 149 -2.48 -12.33 -12.94
N ASN A 150 -1.38 -12.99 -12.57
CA ASN A 150 -1.07 -13.29 -11.16
C ASN A 150 -0.63 -12.05 -10.36
N ARG A 151 -0.18 -10.99 -11.03
CA ARG A 151 0.30 -9.72 -10.47
C ARG A 151 -0.70 -8.58 -10.58
N THR A 152 -1.93 -8.88 -11.01
CA THR A 152 -3.04 -7.93 -11.04
C THR A 152 -4.20 -8.42 -10.18
N LEU A 153 -4.90 -7.48 -9.57
CA LEU A 153 -6.21 -7.74 -8.99
C LEU A 153 -7.21 -8.02 -10.10
N ARG A 154 -8.10 -8.98 -9.85
CA ARG A 154 -9.27 -9.22 -10.70
C ARG A 154 -10.33 -8.16 -10.39
N ASP A 155 -11.17 -7.88 -11.37
CA ASP A 155 -12.31 -6.98 -11.17
C ASP A 155 -13.20 -7.46 -10.01
N GLY A 156 -13.59 -6.54 -9.14
CA GLY A 156 -14.39 -6.81 -7.94
C GLY A 156 -13.71 -7.65 -6.84
N GLU A 157 -12.46 -8.11 -7.02
CA GLU A 157 -11.78 -9.01 -6.09
C GLU A 157 -11.65 -8.40 -4.70
N ILE A 158 -11.04 -7.21 -4.61
CA ILE A 158 -10.77 -6.56 -3.33
C ILE A 158 -12.07 -6.18 -2.59
N ARG A 159 -13.10 -5.76 -3.32
CA ARG A 159 -14.43 -5.47 -2.75
C ARG A 159 -15.03 -6.72 -2.10
N LYS A 160 -14.94 -7.87 -2.76
CA LYS A 160 -15.44 -9.14 -2.22
C LYS A 160 -14.66 -9.54 -0.95
N GLU A 161 -13.34 -9.42 -1.00
CA GLU A 161 -12.46 -9.77 0.13
C GLU A 161 -12.71 -8.95 1.39
N PHE A 162 -13.15 -7.70 1.22
CA PHE A 162 -13.46 -6.76 2.30
C PHE A 162 -14.97 -6.47 2.40
N SER A 163 -15.83 -7.41 2.01
CA SER A 163 -17.31 -7.25 2.04
C SER A 163 -17.90 -7.00 3.44
N GLY A 164 -17.20 -7.36 4.51
CA GLY A 164 -17.58 -7.04 5.90
C GLY A 164 -17.10 -5.67 6.40
N PHE A 165 -16.52 -4.85 5.53
CA PHE A 165 -15.99 -3.53 5.87
C PHE A 165 -16.87 -2.44 5.27
N ASN A 166 -16.83 -1.26 5.86
CA ASN A 166 -17.41 -0.07 5.26
C ASN A 166 -16.46 0.48 4.18
N VAL A 167 -16.82 0.30 2.91
CA VAL A 167 -15.99 0.74 1.77
C VAL A 167 -16.17 2.25 1.55
N LEU A 168 -15.07 3.00 1.67
CA LEU A 168 -15.04 4.46 1.54
C LEU A 168 -14.56 4.92 0.15
N CYS A 169 -13.76 4.10 -0.52
CA CYS A 169 -13.31 4.33 -1.89
C CYS A 169 -13.11 2.98 -2.57
N ASP A 170 -13.59 2.87 -3.80
CA ASP A 170 -13.38 1.73 -4.69
C ASP A 170 -13.52 2.26 -6.11
N GLU A 171 -12.41 2.79 -6.62
CA GLU A 171 -12.34 3.53 -7.88
C GLU A 171 -11.12 3.07 -8.68
N HIS A 172 -11.21 3.11 -10.01
CA HIS A 172 -10.09 2.82 -10.89
C HIS A 172 -9.43 4.12 -11.38
N LYS A 173 -8.10 4.11 -11.53
CA LYS A 173 -7.35 5.17 -12.22
C LYS A 173 -6.45 4.61 -13.31
N CYS A 174 -6.22 5.41 -14.33
CA CYS A 174 -5.23 5.14 -15.36
C CYS A 174 -3.90 5.77 -14.96
N ILE A 175 -2.82 5.00 -15.02
CA ILE A 175 -1.45 5.50 -14.93
C ILE A 175 -0.66 5.10 -16.17
N PHE A 176 0.33 5.90 -16.56
CA PHE A 176 1.21 5.58 -17.68
C PHE A 176 2.59 5.15 -17.17
N ARG A 177 3.11 4.03 -17.69
CA ARG A 177 4.51 3.61 -17.53
C ARG A 177 5.12 3.40 -18.91
N ALA A 178 6.20 4.12 -19.22
CA ALA A 178 6.83 4.10 -20.55
C ALA A 178 5.78 4.24 -21.69
N ASN A 179 4.88 5.22 -21.56
CA ASN A 179 3.74 5.47 -22.46
C ASN A 179 2.70 4.35 -22.60
N THR A 180 2.80 3.30 -21.79
CA THR A 180 1.80 2.24 -21.72
C THR A 180 0.81 2.54 -20.59
N PRO A 181 -0.50 2.61 -20.89
CA PRO A 181 -1.53 2.78 -19.86
C PRO A 181 -1.73 1.50 -19.04
N HIS A 182 -1.90 1.66 -17.74
CA HIS A 182 -2.18 0.59 -16.79
C HIS A 182 -3.31 0.97 -15.86
N CYS A 183 -4.16 0.00 -15.55
CA CYS A 183 -5.27 0.18 -14.64
C CYS A 183 -4.79 -0.08 -13.22
N VAL A 184 -5.12 0.83 -12.32
CA VAL A 184 -4.84 0.72 -10.89
C VAL A 184 -6.15 0.85 -10.15
N GLN A 185 -6.45 -0.15 -9.33
CA GLN A 185 -7.54 -0.09 -8.38
C GLN A 185 -7.06 0.74 -7.17
N MET A 186 -7.84 1.74 -6.79
CA MET A 186 -7.73 2.46 -5.53
C MET A 186 -8.84 1.97 -4.61
N PHE A 187 -8.49 1.61 -3.38
CA PHE A 187 -9.43 1.04 -2.43
C PHE A 187 -9.15 1.57 -1.03
N VAL A 188 -10.20 2.02 -0.35
CA VAL A 188 -10.16 2.39 1.07
C VAL A 188 -11.35 1.77 1.76
N ALA A 189 -11.08 1.03 2.84
CA ALA A 189 -12.12 0.39 3.63
C ALA A 189 -11.88 0.59 5.12
N GLN A 190 -12.97 0.73 5.87
CA GLN A 190 -12.96 0.88 7.32
C GLN A 190 -13.51 -0.39 7.98
N LYS A 191 -12.80 -0.91 8.98
CA LYS A 191 -13.26 -2.05 9.78
C LYS A 191 -14.43 -1.61 10.66
N ILE A 192 -15.53 -2.37 10.61
CA ILE A 192 -16.74 -2.18 11.43
C ILE A 192 -16.54 -2.87 12.79
#